data_AF-A0A2J0LPK1-F1
#
_entry.id   AF-A0A2J0LPK1-F1
#
_cell.length_a   1.000
_cell.length_b   1.000
_cell.length_c   1.000
_cell.angle_alpha   90.00
_cell.angle_beta   90.00
_cell.angle_gamma   90.00
#
_symmetry.space_group_name_H-M   'P 1'
#
loop_
_entity.id
_entity.type
_entity.pdbx_description
1 polymer ?
#
loop_
_entity_poly.entity_id
_entity_poly.type
_entity_poly.pdbx_seq_one_letter_code
_entity_poly.pdbx_strand_id
1 'polypeptide(L)'
;MINDNIRESAQKAAKDFKASWVDLGRVLYTVYKDKLYKEWGFTDFDAYTSKEIHIRRQTATKLLKSYYFLENKEPKYIESAPSVESVDFLRRASMRKDLDKEDYVDLKKKLFESGKDASEVKKGLTTLIRERQELEPKEAWEQKRIKVIKRLLGTLKSLRTELKTTKVLPSDVLKETEKLINRLESEVS
;
A
#
# COMPACT_ATOMS: atom_id res chain seq x y z
N MET A 1 27.29 -9.77 -32.34
CA MET A 1 27.40 -11.10 -31.71
C MET A 1 26.73 -11.18 -30.35
N ILE A 2 27.13 -10.43 -29.30
CA ILE A 2 26.47 -10.52 -27.98
C ILE A 2 25.01 -10.00 -28.04
N ASN A 3 24.77 -8.88 -28.71
CA ASN A 3 23.42 -8.27 -28.78
C ASN A 3 22.45 -9.08 -29.65
N ASP A 4 22.95 -9.77 -30.69
CA ASP A 4 22.14 -10.66 -31.52
C ASP A 4 21.67 -11.89 -30.74
N ASN A 5 22.53 -12.43 -29.86
CA ASN A 5 22.18 -13.53 -28.98
C ASN A 5 21.07 -13.14 -27.98
N ILE A 6 21.08 -11.91 -27.46
CA ILE A 6 20.03 -11.40 -26.57
C ILE A 6 18.70 -11.24 -27.32
N ARG A 7 18.73 -10.75 -28.57
CA ARG A 7 17.54 -10.62 -29.41
C ARG A 7 16.90 -11.98 -29.73
N GLU A 8 17.71 -12.97 -30.11
CA GLU A 8 17.24 -14.35 -30.33
C GLU A 8 16.70 -14.98 -29.04
N SER A 9 17.38 -14.75 -27.91
CA SER A 9 16.94 -15.23 -26.60
C SER A 9 15.59 -14.62 -26.19
N ALA A 10 15.35 -13.35 -26.52
CA ALA A 10 14.07 -12.71 -26.24
C ALA A 10 12.93 -13.34 -27.06
N GLN A 11 13.19 -13.64 -28.33
CA GLN A 11 12.21 -14.29 -29.20
C GLN A 11 11.93 -15.74 -28.78
N LYS A 12 12.96 -16.49 -28.36
CA LYS A 12 12.79 -17.84 -27.80
C LYS A 12 11.99 -17.80 -26.49
N ALA A 13 12.36 -16.94 -25.55
CA ALA A 13 11.63 -16.77 -24.29
C ALA A 13 10.17 -16.31 -24.50
N ALA A 14 9.88 -15.58 -25.57
CA ALA A 14 8.52 -15.20 -25.93
C ALA A 14 7.69 -16.38 -26.45
N LYS A 15 8.31 -17.30 -27.20
CA LYS A 15 7.66 -18.55 -27.63
C LYS A 15 7.41 -19.48 -26.45
N ASP A 16 8.37 -19.54 -25.53
CA ASP A 16 8.30 -20.35 -24.31
C ASP A 16 7.60 -19.62 -23.15
N PHE A 17 6.87 -18.54 -23.42
CA PHE A 17 6.16 -17.74 -22.42
C PHE A 17 5.18 -18.57 -21.58
N LYS A 18 4.65 -19.67 -22.13
CA LYS A 18 3.79 -20.62 -21.41
C LYS A 18 4.54 -21.46 -20.38
N ALA A 19 5.85 -21.65 -20.55
CA ALA A 19 6.68 -22.47 -19.67
C ALA A 19 7.31 -21.65 -18.54
N SER A 20 7.78 -20.43 -18.82
CA SER A 20 8.40 -19.56 -17.81
C SER A 20 8.32 -18.09 -18.19
N TRP A 21 7.45 -17.35 -17.52
CA TRP A 21 7.36 -15.90 -17.70
C TRP A 21 8.58 -15.16 -17.11
N VAL A 22 9.28 -15.78 -16.15
CA VAL A 22 10.43 -15.20 -15.44
C VAL A 22 11.61 -15.00 -16.41
N ASP A 23 11.84 -15.96 -17.29
CA ASP A 23 12.93 -15.88 -18.29
C ASP A 23 12.65 -14.79 -19.32
N LEU A 24 11.40 -14.69 -19.78
CA LEU A 24 10.99 -13.58 -20.63
C LEU A 24 11.14 -12.24 -19.90
N GLY A 25 10.72 -12.15 -18.63
CA GLY A 25 10.88 -10.96 -17.81
C GLY A 25 12.34 -10.52 -17.66
N ARG A 26 13.25 -11.49 -17.45
CA ARG A 26 14.70 -11.27 -17.35
C ARG A 26 15.26 -10.69 -18.63
N VAL A 27 15.00 -11.34 -19.77
CA VAL A 27 15.54 -10.87 -21.06
C VAL A 27 14.96 -9.51 -21.43
N LEU A 28 13.66 -9.30 -21.22
CA LEU A 28 13.01 -7.99 -21.43
C LEU A 28 13.62 -6.91 -20.54
N TYR A 29 13.99 -7.24 -19.30
CA TYR A 29 14.66 -6.32 -18.40
C TYR A 29 16.05 -5.92 -18.88
N THR A 30 16.87 -6.87 -19.32
CA THR A 30 18.18 -6.58 -19.92
C THR A 30 18.05 -5.67 -21.14
N VAL A 31 17.13 -6.00 -22.07
CA VAL A 31 16.86 -5.20 -23.27
C VAL A 31 16.42 -3.78 -22.91
N TYR A 32 15.59 -3.63 -21.89
CA TYR A 32 15.12 -2.32 -21.43
C TYR A 32 16.23 -1.51 -20.74
N LYS A 33 16.98 -2.13 -19.83
CA LYS A 33 18.05 -1.53 -19.04
C LYS A 33 19.19 -1.00 -19.93
N ASP A 34 19.64 -1.84 -20.86
CA ASP A 34 20.76 -1.53 -21.75
C ASP A 34 20.31 -0.81 -23.03
N LYS A 35 19.00 -0.56 -23.18
CA LYS A 35 18.37 0.12 -24.33
C LYS A 35 18.72 -0.51 -25.68
N LEU A 36 18.96 -1.83 -25.70
CA LEU A 36 19.36 -2.58 -26.91
C LEU A 36 18.35 -2.44 -28.06
N TYR A 37 17.08 -2.21 -27.75
CA TYR A 37 16.04 -1.93 -28.75
C TYR A 37 16.38 -0.73 -29.64
N LYS A 38 17.13 0.26 -29.14
CA LYS A 38 17.57 1.42 -29.94
C LYS A 38 18.64 1.04 -30.95
N GLU A 39 19.57 0.18 -30.55
CA GLU A 39 20.63 -0.32 -31.43
C GLU A 39 20.06 -1.18 -32.56
N TRP A 40 18.94 -1.85 -32.30
CA TRP A 40 18.21 -2.62 -33.32
C TRP A 40 17.29 -1.76 -34.21
N GLY A 41 17.30 -0.43 -34.04
CA GLY A 41 16.55 0.50 -34.88
C GLY A 41 15.10 0.73 -34.46
N PHE A 42 14.70 0.35 -33.24
CA PHE A 42 13.37 0.68 -32.71
C PHE A 42 13.36 2.04 -32.01
N THR A 43 12.28 2.79 -32.22
CA THR A 43 12.02 4.08 -31.58
C THR A 43 11.92 3.98 -30.07
N ASP A 44 11.29 2.92 -29.59
CA ASP A 44 10.91 2.68 -28.21
C ASP A 44 10.75 1.19 -27.93
N PHE A 45 10.81 0.83 -26.64
CA PHE A 45 10.67 -0.55 -26.18
C PHE A 45 9.30 -1.16 -26.53
N ASP A 46 8.25 -0.34 -26.59
CA ASP A 46 6.92 -0.82 -26.95
C ASP A 46 6.84 -1.19 -28.44
N ALA A 47 7.49 -0.44 -29.33
CA ALA A 47 7.59 -0.80 -30.74
C ALA A 47 8.37 -2.11 -30.94
N TYR A 48 9.45 -2.32 -30.20
CA TYR A 48 10.21 -3.58 -30.23
C TYR A 48 9.35 -4.77 -29.77
N THR A 49 8.74 -4.67 -28.59
CA THR A 49 7.94 -5.76 -28.02
C THR A 49 6.70 -6.08 -28.85
N SER A 50 6.11 -5.08 -29.51
CA SER A 50 4.95 -5.28 -30.37
C SER A 50 5.33 -5.88 -31.74
N LYS A 51 6.45 -5.46 -32.35
CA LYS A 51 6.85 -5.89 -33.69
C LYS A 51 7.60 -7.22 -33.72
N GLU A 52 8.48 -7.49 -32.77
CA GLU A 52 9.30 -8.70 -32.78
C GLU A 52 8.80 -9.78 -31.82
N ILE A 53 8.50 -9.38 -30.59
CA ILE A 53 8.08 -10.30 -29.54
C ILE A 53 6.57 -10.62 -29.66
N HIS A 54 5.82 -9.81 -30.42
CA HIS A 54 4.38 -9.95 -30.64
C HIS A 54 3.57 -9.91 -29.33
N ILE A 55 4.06 -9.16 -28.34
CA ILE A 55 3.40 -9.01 -27.04
C ILE A 55 2.84 -7.59 -26.93
N ARG A 56 1.64 -7.47 -26.37
CA ARG A 56 1.02 -6.17 -26.10
C ARG A 56 1.86 -5.39 -25.08
N ARG A 57 2.04 -4.10 -25.32
CA ARG A 57 2.67 -3.13 -24.41
C ARG A 57 2.30 -3.32 -22.93
N GLN A 58 1.01 -3.52 -22.64
CA GLN A 58 0.54 -3.72 -21.25
C GLN A 58 1.14 -4.97 -20.59
N THR A 59 1.24 -6.07 -21.34
CA THR A 59 1.82 -7.34 -20.87
C THR A 59 3.32 -7.21 -20.71
N ALA A 60 4.01 -6.63 -21.69
CA ALA A 60 5.45 -6.37 -21.61
C ALA A 60 5.82 -5.49 -20.40
N THR A 61 5.05 -4.41 -20.18
CA THR A 61 5.22 -3.54 -19.02
C THR A 61 4.98 -4.28 -17.70
N LYS A 62 3.95 -5.14 -17.64
CA LYS A 62 3.65 -5.93 -16.45
C LYS A 62 4.79 -6.90 -16.13
N LEU A 63 5.26 -7.66 -17.13
CA LEU A 63 6.35 -8.62 -16.97
C LEU A 63 7.64 -7.94 -16.51
N LEU A 64 8.00 -6.84 -17.16
CA LEU A 64 9.17 -6.04 -16.82
C LEU A 64 9.13 -5.57 -15.35
N LYS A 65 8.00 -4.98 -14.94
CA LYS A 65 7.82 -4.46 -13.57
C LYS A 65 7.77 -5.57 -12.52
N SER A 66 7.12 -6.70 -12.83
CA SER A 66 7.04 -7.85 -11.94
C SER A 66 8.40 -8.50 -11.76
N TYR A 67 9.17 -8.68 -12.83
CA TYR A 67 10.53 -9.23 -12.76
C TYR A 67 11.46 -8.31 -11.96
N TYR A 68 11.48 -7.02 -12.28
CA TYR A 68 12.26 -6.01 -11.55
C TYR A 68 11.94 -6.01 -10.05
N PHE A 69 10.67 -6.20 -9.68
CA PHE A 69 10.27 -6.27 -8.29
C PHE A 69 10.82 -7.51 -7.58
N LEU A 70 10.75 -8.69 -8.23
CA LEU A 70 11.35 -9.91 -7.68
C LEU A 70 12.87 -9.76 -7.53
N GLU A 71 13.56 -9.27 -8.55
CA GLU A 71 15.01 -9.10 -8.52
C GLU A 71 15.48 -8.17 -7.39
N ASN A 72 14.80 -7.04 -7.17
CA ASN A 72 15.23 -6.06 -6.18
C ASN A 72 14.72 -6.31 -4.77
N LYS A 73 13.49 -6.83 -4.62
CA LYS A 73 12.87 -6.98 -3.28
C LYS A 73 12.87 -8.41 -2.79
N GLU A 74 12.75 -9.39 -3.67
CA GLU A 74 12.40 -10.76 -3.32
C GLU A 74 13.13 -11.80 -4.21
N PRO A 75 14.47 -11.76 -4.29
CA PRO A 75 15.23 -12.60 -5.24
C PRO A 75 15.06 -14.09 -4.98
N LYS A 76 14.72 -14.47 -3.74
CA LYS A 76 14.44 -15.85 -3.32
C LYS A 76 13.30 -16.51 -4.10
N TYR A 77 12.36 -15.73 -4.64
CA TYR A 77 11.18 -16.25 -5.34
C TYR A 77 11.33 -16.26 -6.87
N ILE A 78 12.51 -15.92 -7.40
CA ILE A 78 12.78 -16.01 -8.83
C ILE A 78 12.74 -17.47 -9.28
N GLU A 79 13.33 -18.38 -8.50
CA GLU A 79 13.38 -19.81 -8.80
C GLU A 79 12.02 -20.50 -8.67
N SER A 80 11.18 -20.05 -7.73
CA SER A 80 9.84 -20.59 -7.55
C SER A 80 8.84 -20.15 -8.63
N ALA A 81 9.24 -19.21 -9.50
CA ALA A 81 8.45 -18.68 -10.63
C ALA A 81 6.95 -18.50 -10.32
N PRO A 82 6.58 -17.76 -9.25
CA PRO A 82 5.18 -17.56 -8.87
C PRO A 82 4.41 -16.85 -9.99
N SER A 83 3.08 -16.91 -10.01
CA SER A 83 2.32 -16.30 -11.11
C SER A 83 2.60 -14.78 -11.25
N VAL A 84 2.68 -14.30 -12.50
CA VAL A 84 2.90 -12.87 -12.82
C VAL A 84 1.91 -11.96 -12.07
N GLU A 85 0.68 -12.46 -11.89
CA GLU A 85 -0.44 -11.76 -11.28
C GLU A 85 -0.24 -11.60 -9.77
N SER A 86 0.19 -12.66 -9.08
CA SER A 86 0.54 -12.60 -7.67
C SER A 86 1.69 -11.64 -7.41
N VAL A 87 2.71 -11.63 -8.28
CA VAL A 87 3.84 -10.70 -8.18
C VAL A 87 3.43 -9.26 -8.47
N ASP A 88 2.64 -9.00 -9.51
CA ASP A 88 2.16 -7.63 -9.80
C ASP A 88 1.26 -7.11 -8.68
N PHE A 89 0.47 -7.99 -8.05
CA PHE A 89 -0.32 -7.64 -6.88
C PHE A 89 0.56 -7.26 -5.69
N LEU A 90 1.57 -8.08 -5.33
CA LEU A 90 2.50 -7.77 -4.25
C LEU A 90 3.27 -6.48 -4.50
N ARG A 91 3.70 -6.26 -5.75
CA ARG A 91 4.36 -5.02 -6.15
C ARG A 91 3.46 -3.81 -5.90
N ARG A 92 2.19 -3.86 -6.31
CA ARG A 92 1.20 -2.79 -6.07
C ARG A 92 0.88 -2.60 -4.59
N ALA A 93 0.76 -3.69 -3.84
CA ALA A 93 0.56 -3.66 -2.39
C ALA A 93 1.74 -2.99 -1.68
N SER A 94 2.99 -3.25 -2.12
CA SER A 94 4.17 -2.60 -1.53
C SER A 94 4.28 -1.09 -1.78
N MET A 95 3.51 -0.55 -2.74
CA MET A 95 3.47 0.88 -3.08
C MET A 95 2.34 1.63 -2.37
N ARG A 96 1.43 0.89 -1.75
CA ARG A 96 0.29 1.42 -1.00
C ARG A 96 0.77 1.89 0.37
N LYS A 97 0.32 3.08 0.79
CA LYS A 97 0.69 3.70 2.07
C LYS A 97 -0.19 3.23 3.24
N ASP A 98 -1.30 2.60 2.89
CA ASP A 98 -2.35 2.03 3.75
C ASP A 98 -2.03 0.62 4.23
N LEU A 99 -0.85 0.09 3.92
CA LEU A 99 -0.41 -1.25 4.26
C LEU A 99 0.76 -1.21 5.23
N ASP A 100 0.60 -1.86 6.38
CA ASP A 100 1.67 -2.04 7.33
C ASP A 100 2.63 -3.15 6.89
N LYS A 101 3.82 -3.19 7.49
CA LYS A 101 4.83 -4.23 7.22
C LYS A 101 4.30 -5.63 7.53
N GLU A 102 3.47 -5.75 8.56
CA GLU A 102 2.84 -7.02 8.96
C GLU A 102 1.85 -7.51 7.90
N ASP A 103 0.97 -6.64 7.41
CA ASP A 103 0.04 -6.97 6.32
C ASP A 103 0.79 -7.41 5.07
N TYR A 104 1.91 -6.74 4.74
CA TYR A 104 2.74 -7.11 3.59
C TYR A 104 3.33 -8.51 3.71
N VAL A 105 3.85 -8.89 4.90
CA VAL A 105 4.36 -10.25 5.15
C VAL A 105 3.25 -11.29 5.02
N ASP A 106 2.07 -10.96 5.53
CA ASP A 106 0.88 -11.81 5.46
C ASP A 106 0.40 -12.05 4.02
N LEU A 107 0.37 -10.99 3.21
CA LEU A 107 0.03 -11.08 1.78
C LEU A 107 1.06 -11.92 1.03
N LYS A 108 2.35 -11.72 1.30
CA LYS A 108 3.44 -12.48 0.70
C LYS A 108 3.29 -13.98 1.00
N LYS A 109 3.02 -14.32 2.26
CA LYS A 109 2.81 -15.71 2.70
C LYS A 109 1.61 -16.34 1.98
N LYS A 110 0.48 -15.63 1.94
CA LYS A 110 -0.77 -16.12 1.29
C LYS A 110 -0.60 -16.34 -0.21
N LEU A 111 0.19 -15.51 -0.89
CA LEU A 111 0.36 -15.58 -2.34
C LEU A 111 1.45 -16.55 -2.78
N PHE A 112 2.56 -16.64 -2.07
CA PHE A 112 3.70 -17.46 -2.47
C PHE A 112 3.75 -18.84 -1.80
N GLU A 113 3.28 -18.97 -0.55
CA GLU A 113 3.31 -20.26 0.16
C GLU A 113 1.97 -21.00 0.09
N SER A 114 0.85 -20.28 0.18
CA SER A 114 -0.48 -20.90 0.20
C SER A 114 -1.10 -21.08 -1.19
N GLY A 115 -0.46 -20.57 -2.25
CA GLY A 115 -0.95 -20.67 -3.63
C GLY A 115 -2.32 -20.04 -3.87
N LYS A 116 -2.78 -19.12 -3.00
CA LYS A 116 -4.09 -18.48 -3.14
C LYS A 116 -4.12 -17.55 -4.33
N ASP A 117 -5.28 -17.46 -4.97
CA ASP A 117 -5.48 -16.57 -6.11
C ASP A 117 -5.37 -15.09 -5.71
N ALA A 118 -4.74 -14.29 -6.58
CA ALA A 118 -4.52 -12.87 -6.35
C ALA A 118 -5.84 -12.09 -6.15
N SER A 119 -6.95 -12.55 -6.73
CA SER A 119 -8.29 -11.97 -6.57
C SER A 119 -8.84 -12.17 -5.15
N GLU A 120 -8.67 -13.36 -4.58
CA GLU A 120 -9.12 -13.65 -3.21
C GLU A 120 -8.34 -12.84 -2.18
N VAL A 121 -7.02 -12.78 -2.34
CA VAL A 121 -6.14 -12.00 -1.48
C VAL A 121 -6.47 -10.50 -1.59
N LYS A 122 -6.78 -10.00 -2.79
CA LYS A 122 -7.23 -8.62 -3.01
C LYS A 122 -8.57 -8.32 -2.31
N LYS A 123 -9.54 -9.24 -2.36
CA LYS A 123 -10.83 -9.08 -1.67
C LYS A 123 -10.61 -9.00 -0.16
N GLY A 124 -9.86 -9.94 0.41
CA GLY A 124 -9.53 -9.94 1.85
C GLY A 124 -8.83 -8.64 2.28
N LEU A 125 -7.86 -8.17 1.49
CA LEU A 125 -7.18 -6.90 1.77
C LEU A 125 -8.14 -5.70 1.71
N THR A 126 -9.05 -5.67 0.74
CA THR A 126 -10.02 -4.57 0.61
C THR A 126 -10.97 -4.53 1.81
N THR A 127 -11.40 -5.71 2.30
CA THR A 127 -12.20 -5.82 3.52
C THR A 127 -11.43 -5.32 4.74
N LEU A 128 -10.19 -5.77 4.95
CA LEU A 128 -9.35 -5.33 6.07
C LEU A 128 -9.10 -3.82 6.07
N ILE A 129 -8.81 -3.23 4.90
CA ILE A 129 -8.63 -1.78 4.78
C ILE A 129 -9.94 -1.06 5.11
N ARG A 130 -11.08 -1.57 4.64
CA ARG A 130 -12.39 -0.96 4.95
C ARG A 130 -12.70 -1.03 6.45
N GLU A 131 -12.42 -2.15 7.09
CA GLU A 131 -12.61 -2.32 8.53
C GLU A 131 -11.72 -1.36 9.33
N ARG A 132 -10.42 -1.25 9.00
CA ARG A 132 -9.52 -0.26 9.61
C ARG A 132 -10.01 1.18 9.37
N GLN A 133 -10.44 1.50 8.14
CA GLN A 133 -11.01 2.80 7.78
C GLN A 133 -12.39 3.08 8.36
N GLU A 134 -13.13 2.10 8.87
CA GLU A 134 -14.39 2.31 9.59
C GLU A 134 -14.13 2.49 11.11
N LEU A 135 -13.06 1.88 11.63
CA LEU A 135 -12.58 2.04 13.00
C LEU A 135 -11.89 3.40 13.20
N GLU A 136 -11.02 3.83 12.28
CA GLU A 136 -10.30 5.11 12.36
C GLU A 136 -11.22 6.34 12.50
N PRO A 137 -12.34 6.51 11.76
CA PRO A 137 -13.26 7.63 11.90
C PRO A 137 -13.95 7.66 13.26
N LYS A 138 -14.30 6.50 13.81
CA LYS A 138 -14.95 6.40 15.13
C LYS A 138 -13.95 6.72 16.23
N GLU A 139 -12.77 6.12 16.21
CA GLU A 139 -11.70 6.38 17.18
C GLU A 139 -11.18 7.82 17.11
N ALA A 140 -11.01 8.36 15.90
CA ALA A 140 -10.61 9.76 15.71
C ALA A 140 -11.69 10.76 16.14
N TRP A 141 -12.97 10.42 15.99
CA TRP A 141 -14.08 11.23 16.50
C TRP A 141 -14.15 11.20 18.03
N GLU A 142 -14.00 10.02 18.64
CA GLU A 142 -13.94 9.83 20.10
C GLU A 142 -12.79 10.66 20.70
N GLN A 143 -11.60 10.56 20.11
CA GLN A 143 -10.41 11.33 20.49
C GLN A 143 -10.64 12.84 20.39
N LYS A 144 -11.26 13.31 19.29
CA LYS A 144 -11.61 14.72 19.10
C LYS A 144 -12.64 15.18 20.14
N ARG A 145 -13.69 14.37 20.40
CA ARG A 145 -14.72 14.67 21.40
C ARG A 145 -14.11 14.83 22.78
N ILE A 146 -13.29 13.86 23.21
CA ILE A 146 -12.58 13.88 24.49
C ILE A 146 -11.68 15.13 24.61
N LYS A 147 -10.92 15.46 23.55
CA LYS A 147 -10.02 16.62 23.56
C LYS A 147 -10.78 17.95 23.71
N VAL A 148 -11.93 18.10 23.05
CA VAL A 148 -12.78 19.27 23.16
C VAL A 148 -13.37 19.39 24.57
N ILE A 149 -13.87 18.29 25.13
CA ILE A 149 -14.44 18.32 26.50
C ILE A 149 -13.37 18.62 27.54
N LYS A 150 -12.14 18.06 27.42
CA LYS A 150 -11.01 18.41 28.30
C LYS A 150 -10.66 19.90 28.25
N ARG A 151 -10.70 20.53 27.06
CA ARG A 151 -10.46 21.97 26.91
C ARG A 151 -11.56 22.80 27.56
N LEU A 152 -12.82 22.41 27.39
CA LEU A 152 -13.96 23.06 28.05
C LEU A 152 -13.85 22.97 29.57
N LEU A 153 -13.51 21.79 30.11
CA LEU A 153 -13.27 21.55 31.53
C LEU A 153 -12.18 22.45 32.10
N GLY A 154 -11.05 22.57 31.40
CA GLY A 154 -9.96 23.47 31.82
C GLY A 154 -10.41 24.92 31.90
N THR A 155 -11.18 25.38 30.92
CA THR A 155 -11.70 26.75 30.87
C THR A 155 -12.69 27.02 32.01
N LEU A 156 -13.62 26.09 32.26
CA LEU A 156 -14.60 26.18 33.34
C LEU A 156 -13.94 26.18 34.73
N LYS A 157 -12.89 25.38 34.93
CA LYS A 157 -12.11 25.36 36.18
C LYS A 157 -11.38 26.68 36.42
N SER A 158 -10.78 27.26 35.38
CA SER A 158 -10.11 28.57 35.46
C SER A 158 -11.10 29.67 35.85
N LEU A 159 -12.21 29.77 35.11
CA LEU A 159 -13.28 30.74 35.38
C LEU A 159 -13.85 30.58 36.79
N ARG A 160 -14.10 29.35 37.24
CA ARG A 160 -14.55 29.09 38.61
C ARG A 160 -13.57 29.64 39.65
N THR A 161 -12.26 29.50 39.40
CA THR A 161 -11.22 29.97 40.32
C THR A 161 -11.20 31.50 40.39
N GLU A 162 -11.29 32.17 39.24
CA GLU A 162 -11.41 33.64 39.15
C GLU A 162 -12.69 34.15 39.86
N LEU A 163 -13.81 33.47 39.67
CA LEU A 163 -15.10 33.82 40.29
C LEU A 163 -15.07 33.65 41.81
N LYS A 164 -14.37 32.63 42.33
CA LYS A 164 -14.16 32.46 43.79
C LYS A 164 -13.33 33.60 44.39
N THR A 165 -12.28 34.03 43.69
CA THR A 165 -11.39 35.11 44.18
C THR A 165 -12.09 36.47 44.16
N THR A 166 -12.86 36.74 43.11
CA THR A 166 -13.47 38.06 42.88
C THR A 166 -14.81 38.24 43.64
N LYS A 167 -15.41 37.15 44.16
CA LYS A 167 -16.69 37.14 44.91
C LYS A 167 -17.85 37.87 44.20
N VAL A 168 -17.85 37.87 42.87
CA VAL A 168 -18.84 38.63 42.05
C VAL A 168 -20.19 37.91 41.96
N LEU A 169 -20.22 36.59 42.18
CA LEU A 169 -21.42 35.76 41.99
C LEU A 169 -21.95 35.16 43.30
N PRO A 170 -23.28 34.98 43.41
CA PRO A 170 -23.91 34.24 44.51
C PRO A 170 -23.39 32.80 44.62
N SER A 171 -23.41 32.26 45.85
CA SER A 171 -22.92 30.91 46.15
C SER A 171 -23.64 29.79 45.38
N ASP A 172 -24.89 30.03 44.97
CA ASP A 172 -25.69 29.03 44.25
C ASP A 172 -25.20 28.83 42.82
N VAL A 173 -24.83 29.91 42.13
CA VAL A 173 -24.27 29.87 40.77
C VAL A 173 -22.91 29.16 40.75
N LEU A 174 -22.10 29.33 41.81
CA LEU A 174 -20.84 28.60 41.97
C LEU A 174 -21.05 27.09 42.16
N LYS A 175 -22.10 26.69 42.89
CA LYS A 175 -22.48 25.27 43.06
C LYS A 175 -22.99 24.67 41.75
N GLU A 176 -23.75 25.41 40.95
CA GLU A 176 -24.19 24.96 39.62
C GLU A 176 -23.02 24.76 38.66
N THR A 177 -22.06 25.70 38.67
CA THR A 177 -20.84 25.59 37.87
C THR A 177 -20.02 24.35 38.27
N GLU A 178 -19.95 24.04 39.55
CA GLU A 178 -19.27 22.85 40.07
C GLU A 178 -19.99 21.55 39.69
N LYS A 179 -21.32 21.52 39.75
CA LYS A 179 -22.11 20.38 39.24
C LYS A 179 -21.87 20.15 37.75
N LEU A 180 -21.78 21.21 36.95
CA LEU A 180 -21.52 21.11 35.52
C LEU A 180 -20.11 20.56 35.24
N ILE A 181 -19.09 21.02 35.98
CA ILE A 181 -17.72 20.50 35.88
C ILE A 181 -17.71 19.00 36.19
N ASN A 182 -18.30 18.57 37.31
CA ASN A 182 -18.32 17.16 37.71
C ASN A 182 -19.02 16.27 36.67
N ARG A 183 -20.10 16.75 36.06
CA ARG A 183 -20.81 16.02 35.01
C ARG A 183 -19.98 15.89 33.72
N LEU A 184 -19.25 16.94 33.35
CA LEU A 184 -18.35 16.89 32.19
C LEU A 184 -17.12 16.02 32.46
N GLU A 185 -16.65 15.92 33.71
CA GLU A 185 -15.58 15.00 34.10
C GLU A 185 -16.02 13.55 33.99
N SER A 186 -17.25 13.21 34.40
CA SER A 186 -17.78 11.84 34.27
C SER A 186 -17.97 11.38 32.82
N GLU A 187 -18.11 12.30 31.86
CA GLU A 187 -18.26 11.99 30.42
C GLU A 187 -16.92 11.74 29.71
N VAL A 188 -15.81 12.02 30.39
CA VAL A 188 -14.44 11.94 29.84
C VAL A 188 -13.55 10.97 30.61
N SER A 189 -14.02 10.52 31.78
CA SER A 189 -13.37 9.52 32.62
C SER A 189 -13.72 8.10 32.20
#